data_AF-A0A091SIJ6-F1
#
_entry.id   AF-A0A091SIJ6-F1
#
_cell.length_a   1.000
_cell.length_b   1.000
_cell.length_c   1.000
_cell.angle_alpha   90.00
_cell.angle_beta   90.00
_cell.angle_gamma   90.00
#
_symmetry.space_group_name_H-M   'P 1'
#
loop_
_entity.id
_entity.type
_entity.pdbx_description
1 polymer ?
#
loop_
_entity_poly.entity_id
_entity_poly.type
_entity_poly.pdbx_seq_one_letter_code
_entity_poly.pdbx_strand_id
1 'polypeptide(L)'
;MSTACPAFTPCPIRLSLLYALLSIVTVHCIGGEEEPLNLSSTNKSVANSRWARSVSNLPQPRDCALSAWSSWSNCDPCQKKRYRFARLEQPSQFNGDPCDYSDKETEDCATNNPCRSKVRCEGFVCAVTGRCIARRLLCNGDDDCGDQSDEKNCKKVFKKCDQKMEQYWGIENLAKGLNIFTNNLEGLVLDHRYYAGGCSPHYIVDTRFRKPYNVESYTPETKGKYEFTMTEYDSYSNYESSVLRAKASQSSFSFGIKIPGVFELGYNSNDNRFKKFMQRMKRFSSTSSKFIHARSELAVAVYKLKARALMLHFEFLQRLHQLPSEYSYGEYRELYRDYGTHYITEATVGGTYEYTLVVNSDELQKAGYSLSDVQKCAQHGFNIAVHLTLGMTVAGCKSLLKEIGDSTSEKRYVEDFIVLVRGGASEHITALAYRDLPTAALMQEWGDAVQYNPEIIKLKVLHLF
;
A
#
# COMPACT_ATOMS: atom_id res chain seq x y z
N MET A 1 -59.59 -35.76 -17.63
CA MET A 1 -60.61 -36.50 -16.85
C MET A 1 -59.86 -37.40 -15.90
N SER A 2 -59.92 -37.27 -14.56
CA SER A 2 -60.71 -36.34 -13.75
C SER A 2 -60.04 -36.05 -12.39
N THR A 3 -60.50 -34.96 -11.76
CA THR A 3 -60.47 -34.55 -10.34
C THR A 3 -60.47 -35.70 -9.29
N ALA A 4 -60.07 -35.54 -8.02
CA ALA A 4 -60.20 -34.36 -7.14
C ALA A 4 -59.26 -34.38 -5.90
N CYS A 5 -59.24 -33.26 -5.15
CA CYS A 5 -58.70 -33.11 -3.78
C CYS A 5 -59.85 -33.14 -2.76
N PRO A 6 -59.67 -33.59 -1.49
CA PRO A 6 -59.61 -32.66 -0.34
C PRO A 6 -58.80 -33.18 0.89
N ALA A 7 -58.93 -32.63 2.12
CA ALA A 7 -58.38 -31.34 2.60
C ALA A 7 -58.56 -31.17 4.15
N PHE A 8 -57.96 -30.11 4.72
CA PHE A 8 -58.24 -29.41 6.00
C PHE A 8 -58.23 -30.13 7.40
N THR A 9 -57.08 -30.06 8.08
CA THR A 9 -56.86 -29.40 9.43
C THR A 9 -57.55 -29.98 10.73
N PRO A 10 -57.47 -29.38 11.97
CA PRO A 10 -56.57 -29.92 13.02
C PRO A 10 -57.07 -29.87 14.51
N CYS A 11 -56.17 -30.15 15.48
CA CYS A 11 -56.24 -29.79 16.93
C CYS A 11 -57.29 -30.55 17.81
N PRO A 12 -57.32 -30.42 19.17
CA PRO A 12 -56.37 -29.81 20.14
C PRO A 12 -56.13 -30.66 21.45
N ILE A 13 -55.55 -30.01 22.49
CA ILE A 13 -55.58 -30.25 23.99
C ILE A 13 -54.14 -30.25 24.57
N ARG A 14 -53.62 -29.21 25.26
CA ARG A 14 -53.91 -28.62 26.62
C ARG A 14 -53.44 -29.53 27.79
N LEU A 15 -52.81 -29.08 28.89
CA LEU A 15 -52.41 -27.73 29.39
C LEU A 15 -51.32 -27.84 30.51
N SER A 16 -50.67 -26.69 30.81
CA SER A 16 -50.10 -26.21 32.11
C SER A 16 -48.62 -26.54 32.44
N LEU A 17 -47.67 -25.59 32.50
CA LEU A 17 -47.44 -24.40 33.39
C LEU A 17 -46.70 -24.70 34.72
N LEU A 18 -45.44 -24.26 34.83
CA LEU A 18 -44.93 -23.37 35.91
C LEU A 18 -43.50 -22.85 35.64
N TYR A 19 -43.11 -21.78 36.36
CA TYR A 19 -41.96 -20.88 36.12
C TYR A 19 -40.63 -21.34 36.75
N ALA A 20 -39.48 -20.89 36.20
CA ALA A 20 -38.53 -19.99 36.90
C ALA A 20 -37.20 -19.68 36.14
N LEU A 21 -36.86 -18.38 36.11
CA LEU A 21 -35.52 -17.75 36.10
C LEU A 21 -34.50 -18.03 34.97
N LEU A 22 -34.34 -17.00 34.11
CA LEU A 22 -33.17 -16.75 33.27
C LEU A 22 -32.33 -15.61 33.88
N SER A 23 -31.04 -15.85 34.13
CA SER A 23 -30.12 -14.81 34.63
C SER A 23 -29.54 -13.99 33.48
N ILE A 24 -29.83 -12.68 33.46
CA ILE A 24 -29.15 -11.70 32.59
C ILE A 24 -28.20 -10.89 33.48
N VAL A 25 -26.91 -10.89 33.14
CA VAL A 25 -25.90 -10.07 33.82
C VAL A 25 -25.96 -8.64 33.29
N THR A 26 -26.01 -7.69 34.21
CA THR A 26 -26.10 -6.25 33.94
C THR A 26 -24.72 -5.64 33.65
N VAL A 27 -24.68 -4.69 32.71
CA VAL A 27 -23.60 -3.69 32.61
C VAL A 27 -24.25 -2.32 32.74
N HIS A 28 -23.78 -1.53 33.71
CA HIS A 28 -24.31 -0.19 33.99
C HIS A 28 -24.00 0.77 32.83
N CYS A 29 -25.05 1.30 32.20
CA CYS A 29 -25.00 2.63 31.57
C CYS A 29 -25.83 3.56 32.47
N ILE A 30 -25.19 4.56 33.07
CA ILE A 30 -25.89 5.59 33.85
C ILE A 30 -26.55 6.54 32.85
N GLY A 31 -27.88 6.53 32.80
CA GLY A 31 -28.68 7.47 32.04
C GLY A 31 -28.67 8.86 32.69
N GLY A 32 -28.91 9.90 31.88
CA GLY A 32 -28.99 11.27 32.37
C GLY A 32 -30.28 11.55 33.14
N GLU A 33 -30.20 12.50 34.07
CA GLU A 33 -31.37 13.11 34.70
C GLU A 33 -31.86 14.28 33.85
N GLU A 34 -33.10 14.19 33.35
CA GLU A 34 -33.87 15.37 32.97
C GLU A 34 -34.56 15.91 34.22
N GLU A 35 -34.12 17.05 34.74
CA GLU A 35 -34.88 17.83 35.74
C GLU A 35 -35.55 19.07 35.12
N PRO A 36 -36.71 19.49 35.64
CA PRO A 36 -37.65 20.33 34.90
C PRO A 36 -37.31 21.83 34.90
N LEU A 37 -37.71 22.49 33.80
CA LEU A 37 -37.66 23.95 33.63
C LEU A 37 -38.60 24.67 34.61
N ASN A 38 -38.11 25.01 35.80
CA ASN A 38 -38.78 25.93 36.71
C ASN A 38 -38.47 27.39 36.36
N LEU A 39 -39.36 28.00 35.58
CA LEU A 39 -39.32 29.43 35.27
C LEU A 39 -39.75 30.27 36.48
N SER A 40 -38.80 30.71 37.31
CA SER A 40 -39.05 31.77 38.29
C SER A 40 -38.08 32.95 38.10
N SER A 41 -38.65 34.13 37.93
CA SER A 41 -37.94 35.36 37.61
C SER A 41 -37.34 36.01 38.86
N THR A 42 -36.02 36.19 38.91
CA THR A 42 -35.40 37.25 39.72
C THR A 42 -34.24 37.93 38.98
N ASN A 43 -34.33 39.25 38.86
CA ASN A 43 -33.27 40.08 38.28
C ASN A 43 -32.02 40.07 39.17
N LYS A 44 -30.83 39.84 38.60
CA LYS A 44 -29.58 40.41 39.13
C LYS A 44 -28.45 40.47 38.10
N SER A 45 -27.99 41.70 37.86
CA SER A 45 -26.68 42.11 37.33
C SER A 45 -26.14 41.44 36.06
N VAL A 46 -26.09 42.22 34.98
CA VAL A 46 -25.16 42.02 33.86
C VAL A 46 -23.72 42.19 34.37
N ALA A 47 -23.10 41.10 34.81
CA ALA A 47 -21.66 41.00 34.94
C ALA A 47 -21.13 40.44 33.61
N ASN A 48 -20.23 41.17 32.94
CA ASN A 48 -19.52 40.66 31.77
C ASN A 48 -18.70 39.42 32.18
N SER A 49 -19.26 38.23 31.98
CA SER A 49 -18.50 37.00 32.13
C SER A 49 -17.40 37.02 31.09
N ARG A 50 -16.14 36.99 31.56
CA ARG A 50 -15.02 36.78 30.66
C ARG A 50 -15.21 35.37 30.10
N TRP A 51 -15.56 35.24 28.83
CA TRP A 51 -15.48 33.96 28.14
C TRP A 51 -14.06 33.43 28.34
N ALA A 52 -13.96 32.35 29.11
CA ALA A 52 -12.74 31.58 29.19
C ALA A 52 -12.51 31.04 27.77
N ARG A 53 -11.59 31.66 27.03
CA ARG A 53 -11.12 31.12 25.76
C ARG A 53 -10.67 29.70 26.08
N SER A 54 -11.19 28.72 25.35
CA SER A 54 -10.61 27.38 25.41
C SER A 54 -9.14 27.55 25.05
N VAL A 55 -8.27 27.38 26.04
CA VAL A 55 -6.85 27.21 25.76
C VAL A 55 -6.79 26.01 24.85
N SER A 56 -6.20 26.17 23.67
CA SER A 56 -5.89 25.06 22.78
C SER A 56 -4.89 24.19 23.52
N ASN A 57 -5.41 23.24 24.31
CA ASN A 57 -4.63 22.29 25.07
C ASN A 57 -3.89 21.42 24.06
N LEU A 58 -2.68 21.86 23.69
CA LEU A 58 -1.78 21.08 22.88
C LEU A 58 -1.61 19.72 23.58
N PRO A 59 -1.79 18.61 22.85
CA PRO A 59 -1.67 17.29 23.45
C PRO A 59 -0.28 17.16 24.07
N GLN A 60 -0.23 16.70 25.33
CA GLN A 60 1.01 16.57 26.07
C GLN A 60 1.97 15.60 25.33
N PRO A 61 3.28 15.88 25.31
CA PRO A 61 4.28 14.94 24.83
C PRO A 61 4.08 13.57 25.49
N ARG A 62 4.21 12.51 24.69
CA ARG A 62 4.22 11.13 25.16
C ARG A 62 5.52 10.50 24.74
N ASP A 63 6.35 10.17 25.70
CA ASP A 63 7.65 9.56 25.45
C ASP A 63 7.50 8.08 25.11
N CYS A 64 8.48 7.55 24.40
CA CYS A 64 8.51 6.16 24.00
C CYS A 64 8.89 5.25 25.19
N ALA A 65 8.13 4.18 25.40
CA ALA A 65 8.37 3.20 26.46
C ALA A 65 8.47 1.78 25.88
N LEU A 66 9.56 1.08 26.21
CA LEU A 66 9.69 -0.36 25.99
C LEU A 66 9.39 -1.14 27.28
N SER A 67 8.94 -2.38 27.10
CA SER A 67 8.73 -3.34 28.17
C SER A 67 10.02 -3.68 28.92
N ALA A 68 9.88 -4.30 30.10
CA ALA A 68 10.97 -5.05 30.70
C ALA A 68 11.54 -6.09 29.70
N TRP A 69 12.84 -6.37 29.84
CA TRP A 69 13.52 -7.38 29.03
C TRP A 69 12.92 -8.77 29.20
N SER A 70 12.82 -9.53 28.11
CA SER A 70 12.55 -10.96 28.18
C SER A 70 13.65 -11.68 28.97
N SER A 71 13.31 -12.84 29.52
CA SER A 71 14.32 -13.84 29.91
C SER A 71 15.25 -14.13 28.72
N TRP A 72 16.52 -14.44 29.00
CA TRP A 72 17.46 -14.91 28.00
C TRP A 72 16.98 -16.24 27.39
N SER A 73 17.13 -16.39 26.07
CA SER A 73 16.97 -17.67 25.38
C SER A 73 18.02 -18.69 25.85
N ASN A 74 17.81 -19.96 25.50
CA ASN A 74 18.90 -20.93 25.56
C ASN A 74 20.05 -20.50 24.63
N CYS A 75 21.23 -21.07 24.87
CA CYS A 75 22.40 -20.87 24.00
C CYS A 75 22.22 -21.64 22.69
N ASP A 76 22.14 -20.93 21.56
CA ASP A 76 21.98 -21.56 20.25
C ASP A 76 23.23 -22.37 19.88
N PRO A 77 23.11 -23.67 19.53
CA PRO A 77 24.26 -24.53 19.25
C PRO A 77 25.00 -24.19 17.95
N CYS A 78 24.36 -23.49 17.02
CA CYS A 78 24.90 -23.14 15.72
C CYS A 78 25.54 -21.75 15.73
N GLN A 79 24.85 -20.74 16.30
CA GLN A 79 25.33 -19.36 16.40
C GLN A 79 26.24 -19.12 17.61
N LYS A 80 26.20 -20.02 18.62
CA LYS A 80 26.88 -19.87 19.93
C LYS A 80 26.51 -18.57 20.65
N LYS A 81 25.24 -18.20 20.53
CA LYS A 81 24.67 -16.94 21.02
C LYS A 81 23.36 -17.16 21.74
N ARG A 82 23.08 -16.31 22.72
CA ARG A 82 21.79 -16.18 23.40
C ARG A 82 21.18 -14.81 23.14
N TYR A 83 19.87 -14.72 23.21
CA TYR A 83 19.10 -13.56 22.77
C TYR A 83 18.10 -13.13 23.83
N ARG A 84 17.85 -11.82 23.94
CA ARG A 84 16.71 -11.25 24.66
C ARG A 84 16.14 -10.06 23.90
N PHE A 85 14.90 -9.70 24.19
CA PHE A 85 14.21 -8.60 23.50
C PHE A 85 13.32 -7.80 24.46
N ALA A 86 13.05 -6.56 24.08
CA ALA A 86 12.00 -5.72 24.66
C ALA A 86 10.92 -5.44 23.60
N ARG A 87 9.69 -5.17 24.04
CA ARG A 87 8.55 -4.85 23.18
C ARG A 87 8.18 -3.38 23.34
N LEU A 88 7.63 -2.77 22.29
CA LEU A 88 7.09 -1.42 22.38
C LEU A 88 5.76 -1.45 23.15
N GLU A 89 5.69 -0.72 24.27
CA GLU A 89 4.47 -0.56 25.06
C GLU A 89 3.77 0.77 24.73
N GLN A 90 4.54 1.86 24.62
CA GLN A 90 4.03 3.17 24.18
C GLN A 90 4.93 3.74 23.07
N PRO A 91 4.39 4.09 21.88
CA PRO A 91 5.12 4.86 20.88
C PRO A 91 5.28 6.33 21.30
N SER A 92 6.37 6.97 20.88
CA SER A 92 6.50 8.43 20.99
C SER A 92 5.39 9.14 20.20
N GLN A 93 4.78 10.16 20.81
CA GLN A 93 3.79 11.04 20.18
C GLN A 93 3.96 12.48 20.67
N PHE A 94 3.47 13.44 19.87
CA PHE A 94 3.42 14.88 20.23
C PHE A 94 4.76 15.47 20.67
N ASN A 95 5.84 15.11 19.97
CA ASN A 95 7.23 15.49 20.25
C ASN A 95 7.77 14.99 21.61
N GLY A 96 7.25 13.89 22.15
CA GLY A 96 7.92 13.14 23.22
C GLY A 96 9.14 12.36 22.73
N ASP A 97 10.02 11.95 23.63
CA ASP A 97 11.32 11.37 23.28
C ASP A 97 11.19 9.98 22.60
N PRO A 98 11.93 9.72 21.50
CA PRO A 98 11.92 8.44 20.80
C PRO A 98 12.76 7.37 21.52
N CYS A 99 12.42 6.09 21.32
CA CYS A 99 13.26 4.98 21.77
C CYS A 99 14.46 4.81 20.81
N ASP A 100 15.54 5.58 21.03
CA ASP A 100 16.79 5.50 20.24
C ASP A 100 17.75 4.39 20.73
N TYR A 101 17.24 3.44 21.51
CA TYR A 101 17.99 2.32 22.07
C TYR A 101 17.52 0.99 21.47
N SER A 102 18.44 0.02 21.39
CA SER A 102 18.16 -1.29 20.79
C SER A 102 17.04 -2.01 21.52
N ASP A 103 16.05 -2.50 20.78
CA ASP A 103 14.93 -3.29 21.29
C ASP A 103 15.24 -4.81 21.37
N LYS A 104 16.51 -5.18 21.10
CA LYS A 104 17.08 -6.53 21.22
C LYS A 104 18.51 -6.50 21.79
N GLU A 105 18.93 -7.61 22.37
CA GLU A 105 20.33 -7.85 22.74
C GLU A 105 20.77 -9.27 22.36
N THR A 106 22.08 -9.44 22.20
CA THR A 106 22.71 -10.72 21.85
C THR A 106 24.02 -10.84 22.59
N GLU A 107 24.24 -11.99 23.23
CA GLU A 107 25.48 -12.30 23.95
C GLU A 107 26.05 -13.64 23.47
N ASP A 108 27.37 -13.75 23.44
CA ASP A 108 28.06 -15.01 23.16
C ASP A 108 27.91 -15.98 24.33
N CYS A 109 27.83 -17.27 24.02
CA CYS A 109 27.63 -18.33 25.02
C CYS A 109 28.30 -19.65 24.60
N ALA A 110 28.66 -20.45 25.60
CA ALA A 110 29.24 -21.79 25.37
C ALA A 110 28.17 -22.87 25.51
N THR A 111 28.09 -23.77 24.52
CA THR A 111 27.24 -24.95 24.56
C THR A 111 27.93 -26.11 23.83
N ASN A 112 27.73 -27.32 24.34
CA ASN A 112 28.24 -28.57 23.77
C ASN A 112 27.20 -29.29 22.90
N ASN A 113 26.00 -28.71 22.74
CA ASN A 113 24.93 -29.31 21.95
C ASN A 113 25.30 -29.35 20.45
N PRO A 114 25.07 -30.47 19.74
CA PRO A 114 25.48 -30.61 18.35
C PRO A 114 24.60 -29.79 17.40
N CYS A 115 25.17 -28.80 16.74
CA CYS A 115 24.52 -28.07 15.66
C CYS A 115 24.27 -28.99 14.44
N ARG A 116 23.02 -29.11 14.00
CA ARG A 116 22.62 -29.88 12.80
C ARG A 116 22.62 -29.05 11.50
N SER A 117 23.43 -27.99 11.37
CA SER A 117 23.47 -27.17 10.15
C SER A 117 24.49 -27.66 9.11
N LYS A 118 24.10 -28.63 8.27
CA LYS A 118 24.78 -28.89 6.98
C LYS A 118 23.77 -29.20 5.88
N VAL A 119 23.27 -28.15 5.24
CA VAL A 119 22.79 -28.26 3.85
C VAL A 119 24.01 -28.61 3.01
N ARG A 120 24.07 -29.85 2.50
CA ARG A 120 25.23 -30.31 1.72
C ARG A 120 25.13 -29.75 0.30
N CYS A 121 26.10 -28.93 -0.09
CA CYS A 121 26.23 -28.49 -1.49
C CYS A 121 26.90 -29.57 -2.34
N GLU A 122 26.23 -30.02 -3.41
CA GLU A 122 26.82 -30.90 -4.44
C GLU A 122 27.54 -30.10 -5.54
N GLY A 123 27.21 -28.82 -5.65
CA GLY A 123 27.68 -27.92 -6.70
C GLY A 123 29.00 -27.21 -6.39
N PHE A 124 29.04 -25.93 -6.73
CA PHE A 124 30.06 -24.96 -6.32
C PHE A 124 29.48 -24.06 -5.22
N VAL A 125 30.29 -23.71 -4.23
CA VAL A 125 29.91 -22.79 -3.14
C VAL A 125 30.56 -21.44 -3.42
N CYS A 126 29.74 -20.41 -3.55
CA CYS A 126 30.17 -19.04 -3.79
C CYS A 126 30.95 -18.48 -2.59
N ALA A 127 32.00 -17.70 -2.86
CA ALA A 127 33.05 -17.40 -1.88
C ALA A 127 32.58 -16.47 -0.74
N VAL A 128 31.74 -15.47 -1.05
CA VAL A 128 31.21 -14.48 -0.10
C VAL A 128 29.75 -14.77 0.20
N THR A 129 28.93 -15.05 -0.82
CA THR A 129 27.49 -15.25 -0.63
C THR A 129 27.14 -16.58 0.03
N GLY A 130 28.03 -17.59 -0.05
CA GLY A 130 27.77 -18.94 0.46
C GLY A 130 26.72 -19.72 -0.33
N ARG A 131 26.20 -19.15 -1.43
CA ARG A 131 25.19 -19.77 -2.30
C ARG A 131 25.77 -21.05 -2.93
N CYS A 132 24.94 -22.10 -3.03
CA CYS A 132 25.29 -23.33 -3.75
C CYS A 132 24.73 -23.29 -5.17
N ILE A 133 25.59 -23.20 -6.18
CA ILE A 133 25.20 -23.17 -7.60
C ILE A 133 25.61 -24.44 -8.34
N ALA A 134 24.92 -24.79 -9.42
CA ALA A 134 25.26 -25.95 -10.24
C ALA A 134 26.57 -25.70 -11.03
N ARG A 135 27.49 -26.67 -11.05
CA ARG A 135 28.81 -26.54 -11.72
C ARG A 135 28.77 -26.15 -13.20
N ARG A 136 27.65 -26.38 -13.88
CA ARG A 136 27.39 -25.95 -15.27
C ARG A 136 27.24 -24.43 -15.46
N LEU A 137 27.19 -23.69 -14.35
CA LEU A 137 27.08 -22.23 -14.32
C LEU A 137 28.45 -21.55 -14.14
N LEU A 138 29.52 -22.31 -13.87
CA LEU A 138 30.87 -21.75 -13.81
C LEU A 138 31.36 -21.34 -15.19
N CYS A 139 31.98 -20.16 -15.28
CA CYS A 139 32.56 -19.61 -16.51
C CYS A 139 31.55 -19.49 -17.66
N ASN A 140 30.31 -19.11 -17.37
CA ASN A 140 29.21 -18.96 -18.34
C ASN A 140 28.99 -17.48 -18.78
N GLY A 141 29.69 -16.53 -18.16
CA GLY A 141 29.60 -15.09 -18.41
C GLY A 141 28.48 -14.37 -17.64
N ASP A 142 27.77 -15.06 -16.75
CA ASP A 142 26.74 -14.53 -15.85
C ASP A 142 27.26 -14.55 -14.39
N ASP A 143 26.75 -13.65 -13.55
CA ASP A 143 27.02 -13.65 -12.10
C ASP A 143 25.89 -14.42 -11.38
N ASP A 144 25.95 -15.76 -11.43
CA ASP A 144 24.96 -16.62 -10.76
C ASP A 144 25.22 -16.69 -9.24
N CYS A 145 26.44 -16.37 -8.79
CA CYS A 145 26.83 -16.29 -7.38
C CYS A 145 26.43 -14.99 -6.64
N GLY A 146 26.35 -13.86 -7.34
CA GLY A 146 26.14 -12.51 -6.78
C GLY A 146 27.41 -11.81 -6.26
N ASP A 147 28.56 -12.49 -6.31
CA ASP A 147 29.89 -12.00 -5.92
C ASP A 147 30.95 -12.26 -7.00
N GLN A 148 30.52 -12.69 -8.19
CA GLN A 148 31.35 -13.09 -9.34
C GLN A 148 32.39 -14.17 -9.02
N SER A 149 32.20 -14.99 -7.97
CA SER A 149 33.16 -16.05 -7.61
C SER A 149 33.13 -17.27 -8.52
N ASP A 150 32.04 -17.46 -9.25
CA ASP A 150 31.81 -18.41 -10.33
C ASP A 150 32.54 -18.08 -11.64
N GLU A 151 32.75 -16.78 -11.90
CA GLU A 151 33.46 -16.28 -13.10
C GLU A 151 34.97 -16.02 -12.86
N LYS A 152 35.49 -16.34 -11.66
CA LYS A 152 36.93 -16.21 -11.34
C LYS A 152 37.72 -17.44 -11.79
N ASN A 153 38.96 -17.21 -12.21
CA ASN A 153 39.91 -18.24 -12.68
C ASN A 153 39.48 -19.05 -13.93
N CYS A 154 38.61 -18.48 -14.76
CA CYS A 154 38.12 -19.09 -15.98
C CYS A 154 39.16 -19.11 -17.12
N LYS A 155 39.53 -20.31 -17.59
CA LYS A 155 40.43 -20.48 -18.75
C LYS A 155 39.77 -20.11 -20.08
N LYS A 156 38.44 -20.28 -20.17
CA LYS A 156 37.56 -19.90 -21.27
C LYS A 156 36.19 -19.59 -20.68
N VAL A 157 35.51 -18.58 -21.21
CA VAL A 157 34.12 -18.24 -20.82
C VAL A 157 33.19 -18.72 -21.93
N PHE A 158 32.27 -19.62 -21.60
CA PHE A 158 31.27 -20.16 -22.50
C PHE A 158 29.98 -19.36 -22.40
N LYS A 159 29.99 -18.15 -22.98
CA LYS A 159 28.86 -17.24 -22.96
C LYS A 159 27.57 -17.95 -23.36
N LYS A 160 26.58 -17.95 -22.46
CA LYS A 160 25.26 -18.50 -22.77
C LYS A 160 24.44 -17.58 -23.67
N CYS A 161 24.75 -16.29 -23.64
CA CYS A 161 24.12 -15.23 -24.43
C CYS A 161 25.16 -14.51 -25.30
N ASP A 162 25.03 -14.66 -26.63
CA ASP A 162 25.85 -13.92 -27.60
C ASP A 162 25.39 -12.46 -27.76
N GLN A 163 24.12 -12.18 -27.47
CA GLN A 163 23.49 -10.88 -27.62
C GLN A 163 23.20 -10.24 -26.26
N LYS A 164 23.50 -8.94 -26.12
CA LYS A 164 23.09 -8.16 -24.95
C LYS A 164 21.56 -8.07 -24.90
N MET A 165 20.99 -8.38 -23.75
CA MET A 165 19.56 -8.31 -23.46
C MET A 165 19.34 -7.50 -22.16
N GLU A 166 18.18 -6.86 -22.05
CA GLU A 166 17.81 -6.06 -20.88
C GLU A 166 17.09 -6.89 -19.81
N GLN A 167 17.12 -6.40 -18.57
CA GLN A 167 16.21 -6.85 -17.52
C GLN A 167 14.85 -6.17 -17.73
N TYR A 168 13.74 -6.81 -17.33
CA TYR A 168 12.44 -6.13 -17.38
C TYR A 168 12.48 -4.85 -16.54
N TRP A 169 11.95 -3.76 -17.08
CA TRP A 169 11.94 -2.47 -16.40
C TRP A 169 11.13 -2.57 -15.09
N GLY A 170 11.70 -2.07 -13.98
CA GLY A 170 11.10 -2.17 -12.64
C GLY A 170 11.15 -3.56 -11.96
N ILE A 171 11.77 -4.60 -12.55
CA ILE A 171 11.72 -5.99 -12.03
C ILE A 171 12.28 -6.19 -10.62
N GLU A 172 13.16 -5.28 -10.19
CA GLU A 172 13.74 -5.30 -8.84
C GLU A 172 12.68 -5.02 -7.76
N ASN A 173 11.69 -4.16 -8.04
CA ASN A 173 10.60 -3.89 -7.10
C ASN A 173 9.67 -5.10 -6.92
N LEU A 174 9.64 -6.03 -7.89
CA LEU A 174 8.92 -7.30 -7.81
C LEU A 174 9.73 -8.40 -7.08
N ALA A 175 11.02 -8.17 -6.81
CA ALA A 175 11.90 -9.05 -6.02
C ALA A 175 11.99 -8.65 -4.54
N LYS A 176 11.52 -7.44 -4.18
CA LYS A 176 11.45 -6.94 -2.81
C LYS A 176 10.34 -7.63 -2.02
N GLY A 177 10.58 -7.78 -0.73
CA GLY A 177 9.53 -8.20 0.20
C GLY A 177 8.57 -7.05 0.49
N LEU A 178 7.33 -7.39 0.84
CA LEU A 178 6.25 -6.46 1.15
C LEU A 178 5.96 -6.50 2.65
N ASN A 179 6.11 -5.37 3.33
CA ASN A 179 5.58 -5.17 4.67
C ASN A 179 4.13 -4.74 4.58
N ILE A 180 3.23 -5.71 4.72
CA ILE A 180 1.80 -5.50 4.46
C ILE A 180 1.09 -4.62 5.50
N PHE A 181 1.73 -4.38 6.65
CA PHE A 181 1.20 -3.47 7.68
C PHE A 181 1.52 -2.00 7.37
N THR A 182 2.54 -1.72 6.57
CA THR A 182 2.96 -0.36 6.20
C THR A 182 2.71 -0.02 4.73
N ASN A 183 2.44 -1.03 3.90
CA ASN A 183 2.48 -0.99 2.43
C ASN A 183 3.86 -0.64 1.86
N ASN A 184 4.93 -0.95 2.60
CA ASN A 184 6.31 -0.72 2.14
C ASN A 184 6.83 -1.91 1.32
N LEU A 185 7.60 -1.61 0.27
CA LEU A 185 8.57 -2.56 -0.28
C LEU A 185 9.87 -2.41 0.51
N GLU A 186 10.28 -3.47 1.19
CA GLU A 186 11.49 -3.52 2.01
C GLU A 186 12.66 -4.17 1.19
N GLY A 187 13.57 -4.90 1.83
CA GLY A 187 14.73 -5.55 1.21
C GLY A 187 14.40 -6.64 0.18
N LEU A 188 15.43 -7.01 -0.61
CA LEU A 188 15.33 -8.03 -1.66
C LEU A 188 15.22 -9.43 -1.05
N VAL A 189 14.13 -10.14 -1.33
CA VAL A 189 13.90 -11.53 -0.87
C VAL A 189 14.13 -12.55 -1.99
N LEU A 190 13.91 -12.15 -3.25
CA LEU A 190 14.08 -12.98 -4.44
C LEU A 190 15.20 -12.47 -5.33
N ASP A 191 15.93 -13.38 -5.96
CA ASP A 191 16.94 -13.02 -6.94
C ASP A 191 16.36 -12.98 -8.37
N HIS A 192 16.05 -11.78 -8.86
CA HIS A 192 15.63 -11.54 -10.25
C HIS A 192 16.79 -11.22 -11.20
N ARG A 193 18.05 -11.36 -10.76
CA ARG A 193 19.25 -11.28 -11.59
C ARG A 193 19.80 -12.67 -11.93
N TYR A 194 19.42 -13.71 -11.18
CA TYR A 194 19.72 -15.11 -11.46
C TYR A 194 18.98 -15.65 -12.70
N TYR A 195 19.69 -16.31 -13.61
CA TYR A 195 19.14 -16.86 -14.86
C TYR A 195 19.21 -18.40 -14.97
N ALA A 196 19.97 -19.08 -14.09
CA ALA A 196 20.17 -20.53 -14.13
C ALA A 196 20.73 -21.06 -15.47
N GLY A 197 21.51 -20.25 -16.19
CA GLY A 197 21.97 -20.55 -17.55
C GLY A 197 20.86 -20.51 -18.62
N GLY A 198 19.73 -19.86 -18.35
CA GLY A 198 18.69 -19.55 -19.34
C GLY A 198 19.01 -18.31 -20.16
N CYS A 199 18.74 -18.36 -21.48
CA CYS A 199 19.03 -17.27 -22.41
C CYS A 199 18.00 -17.14 -23.56
N SER A 200 16.74 -17.52 -23.33
CA SER A 200 15.68 -17.28 -24.31
C SER A 200 15.32 -15.78 -24.33
N PRO A 201 15.50 -15.06 -25.46
CA PRO A 201 15.04 -13.67 -25.56
C PRO A 201 13.52 -13.61 -25.50
N HIS A 202 13.00 -12.62 -24.77
CA HIS A 202 11.59 -12.26 -24.73
C HIS A 202 11.45 -10.87 -25.34
N TYR A 203 10.70 -10.75 -26.43
CA TYR A 203 10.51 -9.50 -27.14
C TYR A 203 9.26 -8.79 -26.61
N ILE A 204 9.42 -7.53 -26.20
CA ILE A 204 8.30 -6.65 -25.83
C ILE A 204 8.53 -5.33 -26.55
N VAL A 205 7.62 -4.98 -27.45
CA VAL A 205 7.86 -3.98 -28.50
C VAL A 205 9.16 -4.36 -29.25
N ASP A 206 10.11 -3.45 -29.44
CA ASP A 206 11.37 -3.71 -30.16
C ASP A 206 12.53 -4.12 -29.22
N THR A 207 12.30 -4.19 -27.90
CA THR A 207 13.35 -4.46 -26.91
C THR A 207 13.48 -5.96 -26.61
N ARG A 208 14.74 -6.44 -26.60
CA ARG A 208 15.11 -7.81 -26.23
C ARG A 208 15.35 -7.92 -24.74
N PHE A 209 14.40 -8.50 -24.02
CA PHE A 209 14.52 -8.79 -22.60
C PHE A 209 15.00 -10.21 -22.32
N ARG A 210 15.71 -10.41 -21.21
CA ARG A 210 16.09 -11.72 -20.69
C ARG A 210 15.19 -12.08 -19.51
N LYS A 211 14.35 -13.12 -19.66
CA LYS A 211 13.47 -13.57 -18.56
C LYS A 211 14.31 -14.18 -17.43
N PRO A 212 14.28 -13.65 -16.20
CA PRO A 212 15.01 -14.21 -15.07
C PRO A 212 14.39 -15.50 -14.57
N TYR A 213 15.20 -16.33 -13.90
CA TYR A 213 14.82 -17.70 -13.57
C TYR A 213 13.59 -17.79 -12.67
N ASN A 214 13.39 -16.88 -11.72
CA ASN A 214 12.24 -16.91 -10.82
C ASN A 214 10.89 -16.63 -11.50
N VAL A 215 10.90 -16.02 -12.69
CA VAL A 215 9.70 -15.50 -13.34
C VAL A 215 9.09 -16.53 -14.27
N GLU A 216 7.82 -16.88 -14.03
CA GLU A 216 7.04 -17.79 -14.86
C GLU A 216 6.67 -17.07 -16.16
N SER A 217 5.99 -15.92 -16.05
CA SER A 217 5.55 -15.09 -17.16
C SER A 217 5.63 -13.60 -16.83
N TYR A 218 5.87 -12.79 -17.85
CA TYR A 218 5.76 -11.34 -17.82
C TYR A 218 5.09 -10.94 -19.15
N THR A 219 3.77 -10.76 -19.13
CA THR A 219 2.97 -10.53 -20.34
C THR A 219 2.61 -9.06 -20.46
N PRO A 220 2.93 -8.37 -21.56
CA PRO A 220 2.51 -6.99 -21.77
C PRO A 220 0.99 -6.90 -21.91
N GLU A 221 0.40 -5.86 -21.35
CA GLU A 221 -1.01 -5.50 -21.50
C GLU A 221 -1.12 -4.32 -22.47
N THR A 222 -2.01 -4.42 -23.47
CA THR A 222 -2.25 -3.35 -24.46
C THR A 222 -3.53 -2.56 -24.15
N LYS A 223 -4.08 -2.72 -22.95
CA LYS A 223 -5.34 -2.09 -22.51
C LYS A 223 -5.09 -0.73 -21.85
N GLY A 224 -4.76 0.25 -22.68
CA GLY A 224 -4.68 1.67 -22.30
C GLY A 224 -5.63 2.53 -23.12
N LYS A 225 -6.91 2.62 -22.70
CA LYS A 225 -7.67 3.85 -22.94
C LYS A 225 -7.44 4.76 -21.75
N TYR A 226 -7.05 6.00 -21.98
CA TYR A 226 -6.90 7.04 -20.94
C TYR A 226 -8.29 7.53 -20.48
N GLU A 227 -9.12 6.60 -20.01
CA GLU A 227 -10.50 6.83 -19.62
C GLU A 227 -10.56 7.12 -18.13
N PHE A 228 -10.91 8.36 -17.78
CA PHE A 228 -11.04 8.77 -16.39
C PHE A 228 -12.39 8.35 -15.82
N THR A 229 -12.35 7.43 -14.86
CA THR A 229 -13.46 7.20 -13.95
C THR A 229 -13.60 8.41 -13.04
N MET A 230 -14.77 9.05 -13.04
CA MET A 230 -15.06 10.23 -12.21
C MET A 230 -16.18 9.92 -11.22
N THR A 231 -15.96 10.27 -9.96
CA THR A 231 -16.92 10.09 -8.86
C THR A 231 -17.12 11.37 -8.07
N GLU A 232 -18.41 11.67 -7.82
CA GLU A 232 -18.89 12.84 -7.08
C GLU A 232 -18.98 12.53 -5.57
N TYR A 233 -18.57 13.47 -4.71
CA TYR A 233 -18.75 13.38 -3.25
C TYR A 233 -19.24 14.71 -2.67
N ASP A 234 -20.38 14.68 -1.99
CA ASP A 234 -21.00 15.86 -1.36
C ASP A 234 -20.30 16.37 -0.09
N SER A 235 -19.37 15.61 0.50
CA SER A 235 -18.64 16.04 1.70
C SER A 235 -17.26 15.38 1.83
N TYR A 236 -16.39 15.99 2.65
CA TYR A 236 -15.10 15.41 3.01
C TYR A 236 -15.26 14.04 3.68
N SER A 237 -16.31 13.81 4.47
CA SER A 237 -16.54 12.52 5.14
C SER A 237 -16.85 11.40 4.14
N ASN A 238 -17.65 11.68 3.11
CA ASN A 238 -17.93 10.75 2.02
C ASN A 238 -16.66 10.45 1.20
N TYR A 239 -15.87 11.49 0.91
CA TYR A 239 -14.60 11.34 0.20
C TYR A 239 -13.54 10.58 1.02
N GLU A 240 -13.39 10.90 2.32
CA GLU A 240 -12.45 10.23 3.22
C GLU A 240 -12.78 8.76 3.36
N SER A 241 -14.05 8.42 3.63
CA SER A 241 -14.50 7.04 3.79
C SER A 241 -14.36 6.19 2.53
N SER A 242 -14.48 6.80 1.34
CA SER A 242 -14.44 6.08 0.05
C SER A 242 -13.05 6.04 -0.59
N VAL A 243 -12.28 7.13 -0.52
CA VAL A 243 -11.02 7.32 -1.25
C VAL A 243 -9.82 7.27 -0.31
N LEU A 244 -9.81 8.09 0.73
CA LEU A 244 -8.65 8.17 1.64
C LEU A 244 -8.51 6.88 2.46
N ARG A 245 -9.61 6.34 2.98
CA ARG A 245 -9.61 5.07 3.70
C ARG A 245 -9.30 3.90 2.78
N ALA A 246 -9.74 3.86 1.53
CA ALA A 246 -9.34 2.79 0.60
C ALA A 246 -7.81 2.84 0.29
N LYS A 247 -7.25 4.05 0.16
CA LYS A 247 -5.81 4.26 -0.07
C LYS A 247 -4.93 3.98 1.15
N ALA A 248 -5.47 4.20 2.35
CA ALA A 248 -4.78 3.99 3.63
C ALA A 248 -5.17 2.66 4.32
N SER A 249 -6.15 1.92 3.82
CA SER A 249 -6.62 0.68 4.44
C SER A 249 -5.56 -0.39 4.28
N GLN A 250 -4.80 -0.58 5.36
CA GLN A 250 -4.27 -1.90 5.71
C GLN A 250 -5.45 -2.86 5.65
N SER A 251 -5.41 -3.83 4.73
CA SER A 251 -6.46 -4.84 4.67
C SER A 251 -6.43 -5.65 5.97
N SER A 252 -7.56 -6.19 6.39
CA SER A 252 -7.71 -6.79 7.72
C SER A 252 -7.01 -8.15 7.82
N PHE A 253 -5.72 -8.11 8.16
CA PHE A 253 -4.86 -9.29 8.24
C PHE A 253 -4.63 -9.75 9.68
N SER A 254 -4.76 -11.05 9.92
CA SER A 254 -4.10 -11.70 11.06
C SER A 254 -2.87 -12.48 10.57
N PHE A 255 -1.88 -12.59 11.45
CA PHE A 255 -0.63 -13.30 11.18
C PHE A 255 -0.92 -14.79 10.95
N GLY A 256 -0.78 -15.26 9.70
CA GLY A 256 -1.04 -16.65 9.29
C GLY A 256 -2.21 -16.88 8.31
N ILE A 257 -3.03 -15.86 7.99
CA ILE A 257 -4.10 -16.01 6.97
C ILE A 257 -3.50 -15.80 5.57
N LYS A 258 -3.54 -16.82 4.71
CA LYS A 258 -3.23 -16.66 3.27
C LYS A 258 -4.25 -15.71 2.65
N ILE A 259 -3.77 -14.67 1.97
CA ILE A 259 -4.63 -13.64 1.38
C ILE A 259 -5.22 -14.18 0.06
N PRO A 260 -6.55 -14.40 -0.03
CA PRO A 260 -7.14 -15.01 -1.20
C PRO A 260 -7.43 -13.95 -2.27
N GLY A 261 -6.57 -13.86 -3.27
CA GLY A 261 -6.81 -13.08 -4.49
C GLY A 261 -5.88 -11.88 -4.69
N VAL A 262 -6.19 -11.10 -5.72
CA VAL A 262 -5.46 -9.90 -6.11
C VAL A 262 -6.13 -8.69 -5.45
N PHE A 263 -5.34 -7.82 -4.81
CA PHE A 263 -5.80 -6.57 -4.22
C PHE A 263 -4.95 -5.38 -4.73
N GLU A 264 -5.46 -4.17 -4.58
CA GLU A 264 -4.72 -2.94 -4.89
C GLU A 264 -3.68 -2.66 -3.80
N LEU A 265 -2.43 -2.39 -4.21
CA LEU A 265 -1.41 -1.94 -3.27
C LEU A 265 -1.70 -0.48 -2.89
N GLY A 266 -2.19 -0.27 -1.67
CA GLY A 266 -2.43 1.05 -1.09
C GLY A 266 -1.15 1.89 -0.97
N TYR A 267 -1.30 3.16 -0.63
CA TYR A 267 -0.15 4.04 -0.48
C TYR A 267 0.61 3.70 0.81
N ASN A 268 1.94 3.80 0.72
CA ASN A 268 2.82 3.80 1.87
C ASN A 268 2.56 5.07 2.71
N SER A 269 2.15 4.91 3.97
CA SER A 269 1.90 6.03 4.90
C SER A 269 3.11 6.96 5.11
N ASN A 270 4.31 6.45 4.83
CA ASN A 270 5.56 7.20 4.88
C ASN A 270 5.94 7.92 3.57
N ASP A 271 5.31 7.63 2.43
CA ASP A 271 5.59 8.30 1.14
C ASP A 271 5.31 9.81 1.26
N ASN A 272 6.32 10.62 0.92
CA ASN A 272 6.24 12.07 0.98
C ASN A 272 5.19 12.66 0.00
N ARG A 273 4.90 11.99 -1.12
CA ARG A 273 3.81 12.34 -2.04
C ARG A 273 2.47 12.20 -1.33
N PHE A 274 2.25 11.03 -0.69
CA PHE A 274 1.02 10.73 0.04
C PHE A 274 0.85 11.60 1.29
N LYS A 275 1.93 11.86 2.05
CA LYS A 275 1.92 12.81 3.18
C LYS A 275 1.50 14.22 2.75
N LYS A 276 2.08 14.76 1.66
CA LYS A 276 1.70 16.07 1.10
C LYS A 276 0.26 16.10 0.63
N PHE A 277 -0.20 15.03 -0.05
CA PHE A 277 -1.59 14.86 -0.48
C PHE A 277 -2.56 14.89 0.72
N MET A 278 -2.32 14.07 1.74
CA MET A 278 -3.12 14.03 2.97
C MET A 278 -3.11 15.37 3.73
N GLN A 279 -1.99 16.07 3.79
CA GLN A 279 -1.87 17.39 4.41
C GLN A 279 -2.68 18.47 3.68
N ARG A 280 -2.71 18.45 2.34
CA ARG A 280 -3.58 19.35 1.55
C ARG A 280 -5.04 19.01 1.76
N MET A 281 -5.41 17.73 1.62
CA MET A 281 -6.80 17.27 1.70
C MET A 281 -7.45 17.56 3.07
N LYS A 282 -6.71 17.39 4.17
CA LYS A 282 -7.19 17.67 5.54
C LYS A 282 -7.62 19.12 5.79
N ARG A 283 -7.20 20.08 4.96
CA ARG A 283 -7.63 21.49 5.05
C ARG A 283 -9.12 21.67 4.78
N PHE A 284 -9.73 20.73 4.07
CA PHE A 284 -11.14 20.76 3.66
C PHE A 284 -12.03 19.86 4.55
N SER A 285 -11.54 19.44 5.72
CA SER A 285 -12.31 18.60 6.65
C SER A 285 -13.42 19.35 7.39
N SER A 286 -13.32 20.68 7.47
CA SER A 286 -14.25 21.57 8.18
C SER A 286 -14.93 22.60 7.27
N THR A 287 -14.87 22.42 5.95
CA THR A 287 -15.45 23.33 4.95
C THR A 287 -16.71 22.72 4.32
N SER A 288 -17.57 23.58 3.74
CA SER A 288 -18.71 23.19 2.90
C SER A 288 -18.32 22.67 1.51
N SER A 289 -17.05 22.28 1.33
CA SER A 289 -16.48 21.86 0.04
C SER A 289 -17.09 20.55 -0.45
N LYS A 290 -17.27 20.45 -1.76
CA LYS A 290 -17.57 19.19 -2.44
C LYS A 290 -16.38 18.74 -3.29
N PHE A 291 -16.36 17.45 -3.66
CA PHE A 291 -15.19 16.83 -4.27
C PHE A 291 -15.58 16.06 -5.54
N ILE A 292 -14.80 16.21 -6.60
CA ILE A 292 -14.82 15.32 -7.76
C ILE A 292 -13.48 14.58 -7.75
N HIS A 293 -13.53 13.26 -7.59
CA HIS A 293 -12.36 12.41 -7.76
C HIS A 293 -12.33 11.89 -9.19
N ALA A 294 -11.16 11.93 -9.82
CA ALA A 294 -10.93 11.37 -11.14
C ALA A 294 -9.73 10.43 -11.10
N ARG A 295 -9.89 9.24 -11.68
CA ARG A 295 -8.87 8.18 -11.66
C ARG A 295 -8.79 7.48 -13.02
N SER A 296 -7.57 7.39 -13.55
CA SER A 296 -7.18 6.61 -14.72
C SER A 296 -6.12 5.59 -14.31
N GLU A 297 -6.28 4.33 -14.72
CA GLU A 297 -5.29 3.27 -14.52
C GLU A 297 -4.69 2.86 -15.87
N LEU A 298 -3.37 2.66 -15.92
CA LEU A 298 -2.66 2.15 -17.08
C LEU A 298 -1.91 0.88 -16.67
N ALA A 299 -2.37 -0.28 -17.13
CA ALA A 299 -1.65 -1.54 -16.95
C ALA A 299 -0.66 -1.75 -18.10
N VAL A 300 0.63 -1.89 -17.77
CA VAL A 300 1.72 -2.14 -18.73
C VAL A 300 2.01 -3.63 -18.89
N ALA A 301 2.03 -4.37 -17.78
CA ALA A 301 2.27 -5.81 -17.81
C ALA A 301 1.68 -6.55 -16.61
N VAL A 302 1.44 -7.84 -16.81
CA VAL A 302 1.12 -8.80 -15.76
C VAL A 302 2.33 -9.70 -15.51
N TYR A 303 2.81 -9.65 -14.27
CA TYR A 303 3.90 -10.45 -13.73
C TYR A 303 3.36 -11.67 -13.00
N LYS A 304 4.05 -12.82 -13.16
CA LYS A 304 3.82 -14.04 -12.39
C LYS A 304 5.13 -14.72 -11.99
N LEU A 305 5.26 -15.00 -10.71
CA LEU A 305 6.34 -15.75 -10.08
C LEU A 305 6.11 -17.27 -10.25
N LYS A 306 7.18 -18.04 -10.42
CA LYS A 306 7.11 -19.51 -10.37
C LYS A 306 6.58 -20.01 -9.02
N ALA A 307 5.79 -21.07 -9.06
CA ALA A 307 5.18 -21.64 -7.86
C ALA A 307 6.16 -22.29 -6.86
N ARG A 308 7.33 -22.77 -7.30
CA ARG A 308 8.32 -23.53 -6.50
C ARG A 308 9.74 -23.39 -7.04
N ALA A 309 10.72 -23.83 -6.24
CA ALA A 309 12.14 -23.88 -6.58
C ALA A 309 12.70 -22.50 -7.00
N LEU A 310 12.38 -21.49 -6.21
CA LEU A 310 12.80 -20.10 -6.36
C LEU A 310 14.24 -19.89 -5.89
N MET A 311 14.96 -18.97 -6.52
CA MET A 311 16.25 -18.48 -6.04
C MET A 311 16.03 -17.29 -5.10
N LEU A 312 16.44 -17.44 -3.85
CA LEU A 312 16.42 -16.36 -2.86
C LEU A 312 17.55 -15.38 -3.11
N HIS A 313 17.33 -14.11 -2.76
CA HIS A 313 18.41 -13.12 -2.73
C HIS A 313 19.49 -13.56 -1.73
N PHE A 314 20.77 -13.30 -2.03
CA PHE A 314 21.86 -13.85 -1.23
C PHE A 314 21.92 -13.23 0.18
N GLU A 315 21.63 -11.93 0.33
CA GLU A 315 21.58 -11.26 1.63
C GLU A 315 20.46 -11.83 2.51
N PHE A 316 19.28 -12.06 1.92
CA PHE A 316 18.16 -12.68 2.60
C PHE A 316 18.48 -14.12 3.03
N LEU A 317 19.10 -14.92 2.14
CA LEU A 317 19.57 -16.27 2.45
C LEU A 317 20.60 -16.27 3.60
N GLN A 318 21.54 -15.32 3.61
CA GLN A 318 22.51 -15.15 4.70
C GLN A 318 21.81 -14.77 6.01
N ARG A 319 20.87 -13.83 6.00
CA ARG A 319 20.10 -13.45 7.21
C ARG A 319 19.29 -14.63 7.75
N LEU A 320 18.65 -15.42 6.88
CA LEU A 320 17.96 -16.66 7.28
C LEU A 320 18.91 -17.68 7.92
N HIS A 321 20.15 -17.84 7.42
CA HIS A 321 21.15 -18.71 8.02
C HIS A 321 21.73 -18.20 9.36
N GLN A 322 21.54 -16.91 9.68
CA GLN A 322 21.94 -16.30 10.96
C GLN A 322 20.85 -16.37 12.03
N LEU A 323 19.60 -16.73 11.66
CA LEU A 323 18.51 -16.84 12.63
C LEU A 323 18.80 -17.96 13.65
N PRO A 324 18.36 -17.79 14.90
CA PRO A 324 18.44 -18.83 15.91
C PRO A 324 17.50 -20.00 15.59
N SER A 325 17.89 -21.19 16.03
CA SER A 325 17.12 -22.42 15.94
C SER A 325 15.90 -22.45 16.88
N GLU A 326 16.00 -21.74 18.01
CA GLU A 326 14.85 -21.42 18.87
C GLU A 326 14.25 -20.05 18.49
N TYR A 327 12.93 -19.92 18.59
CA TYR A 327 12.24 -18.67 18.25
C TYR A 327 12.61 -17.52 19.20
N SER A 328 13.30 -16.52 18.69
CA SER A 328 13.59 -15.25 19.38
C SER A 328 12.87 -14.10 18.69
N TYR A 329 11.89 -13.48 19.38
CA TYR A 329 11.09 -12.41 18.79
C TYR A 329 11.93 -11.22 18.30
N GLY A 330 13.04 -10.88 18.96
CA GLY A 330 13.92 -9.79 18.54
C GLY A 330 14.52 -10.00 17.14
N GLU A 331 15.10 -11.18 16.90
CA GLU A 331 15.73 -11.54 15.62
C GLU A 331 14.69 -11.69 14.50
N TYR A 332 13.55 -12.32 14.77
CA TYR A 332 12.48 -12.47 13.79
C TYR A 332 11.78 -11.13 13.48
N ARG A 333 11.63 -10.23 14.46
CA ARG A 333 11.12 -8.87 14.23
C ARG A 333 12.03 -8.07 13.32
N GLU A 334 13.35 -8.19 13.48
CA GLU A 334 14.32 -7.52 12.60
C GLU A 334 14.24 -8.06 11.17
N LEU A 335 14.17 -9.38 10.97
CA LEU A 335 13.92 -9.98 9.65
C LEU A 335 12.68 -9.37 8.96
N TYR A 336 11.57 -9.21 9.70
CA TYR A 336 10.34 -8.61 9.16
C TYR A 336 10.41 -7.09 8.97
N ARG A 337 11.31 -6.37 9.64
CA ARG A 337 11.62 -4.96 9.37
C ARG A 337 12.45 -4.81 8.10
N ASP A 338 13.48 -5.66 7.95
CA ASP A 338 14.45 -5.58 6.85
C ASP A 338 13.88 -6.09 5.53
N TYR A 339 13.04 -7.14 5.56
CA TYR A 339 12.54 -7.87 4.38
C TYR A 339 11.02 -7.92 4.28
N GLY A 340 10.27 -7.25 5.16
CA GLY A 340 8.82 -7.28 5.16
C GLY A 340 8.23 -8.64 5.56
N THR A 341 6.91 -8.80 5.44
CA THR A 341 6.18 -9.98 5.94
C THR A 341 5.72 -10.94 4.85
N HIS A 342 5.74 -10.50 3.60
CA HIS A 342 5.18 -11.18 2.44
C HIS A 342 6.10 -11.04 1.21
N TYR A 343 5.90 -11.87 0.19
CA TYR A 343 6.50 -11.69 -1.13
C TYR A 343 5.45 -11.75 -2.25
N ILE A 344 5.77 -11.12 -3.39
CA ILE A 344 4.86 -10.92 -4.51
C ILE A 344 4.83 -12.15 -5.42
N THR A 345 3.64 -12.70 -5.68
CA THR A 345 3.44 -13.89 -6.53
C THR A 345 2.84 -13.56 -7.89
N GLU A 346 1.83 -12.70 -7.93
CA GLU A 346 1.23 -12.15 -9.15
C GLU A 346 1.12 -10.63 -8.96
N ALA A 347 1.37 -9.84 -10.01
CA ALA A 347 1.26 -8.40 -9.96
C ALA A 347 0.89 -7.79 -11.31
N THR A 348 0.10 -6.71 -11.28
CA THR A 348 -0.11 -5.80 -12.41
C THR A 348 0.78 -4.58 -12.20
N VAL A 349 1.73 -4.37 -13.10
CA VAL A 349 2.64 -3.21 -13.09
C VAL A 349 2.22 -2.19 -14.15
N GLY A 350 2.42 -0.92 -13.84
CA GLY A 350 2.02 0.20 -14.69
C GLY A 350 1.94 1.49 -13.88
N GLY A 351 0.85 2.25 -14.03
CA GLY A 351 0.67 3.51 -13.33
C GLY A 351 -0.79 3.85 -13.01
N THR A 352 -0.97 4.75 -12.06
CA THR A 352 -2.27 5.37 -11.75
C THR A 352 -2.14 6.89 -11.78
N TYR A 353 -2.98 7.55 -12.58
CA TYR A 353 -3.11 9.00 -12.59
C TYR A 353 -4.41 9.36 -11.87
N GLU A 354 -4.29 10.03 -10.73
CA GLU A 354 -5.43 10.44 -9.91
C GLU A 354 -5.42 11.96 -9.70
N TYR A 355 -6.56 12.62 -9.85
CA TYR A 355 -6.74 14.00 -9.41
C TYR A 355 -8.03 14.16 -8.61
N THR A 356 -8.09 15.22 -7.80
CA THR A 356 -9.27 15.61 -7.04
C THR A 356 -9.47 17.11 -7.19
N LEU A 357 -10.64 17.50 -7.68
CA LEU A 357 -11.11 18.88 -7.69
C LEU A 357 -11.88 19.12 -6.39
N VAL A 358 -11.46 20.13 -5.62
CA VAL A 358 -12.16 20.62 -4.44
C VAL A 358 -12.90 21.89 -4.84
N VAL A 359 -14.23 21.89 -4.70
CA VAL A 359 -15.08 22.97 -5.19
C VAL A 359 -15.94 23.57 -4.08
N ASN A 360 -16.09 24.89 -4.11
CA ASN A 360 -16.87 25.62 -3.12
C ASN A 360 -18.37 25.45 -3.39
N SER A 361 -19.09 24.79 -2.47
CA SER A 361 -20.54 24.54 -2.66
C SER A 361 -21.36 25.83 -2.71
N ASP A 362 -20.95 26.87 -1.98
CA ASP A 362 -21.75 28.09 -1.81
C ASP A 362 -21.68 28.97 -3.07
N GLU A 363 -20.50 29.12 -3.68
CA GLU A 363 -20.35 29.80 -4.98
C GLU A 363 -20.97 28.99 -6.14
N LEU A 364 -20.90 27.66 -6.11
CA LEU A 364 -21.61 26.80 -7.07
C LEU A 364 -23.13 27.02 -7.02
N GLN A 365 -23.71 27.03 -5.81
CA GLN A 365 -25.15 27.26 -5.62
C GLN A 365 -25.56 28.68 -6.04
N LYS A 366 -24.78 29.72 -5.69
CA LYS A 366 -25.04 31.11 -6.13
C LYS A 366 -25.04 31.25 -7.65
N ALA A 367 -24.21 30.47 -8.35
CA ALA A 367 -24.18 30.45 -9.82
C ALA A 367 -25.24 29.52 -10.46
N GLY A 368 -26.01 28.77 -9.66
CA GLY A 368 -27.02 27.83 -10.13
C GLY A 368 -26.46 26.56 -10.77
N TYR A 369 -25.21 26.19 -10.48
CA TYR A 369 -24.51 25.08 -11.10
C TYR A 369 -24.54 23.82 -10.21
N SER A 370 -24.77 22.65 -10.82
CA SER A 370 -24.67 21.37 -10.12
C SER A 370 -23.25 20.80 -10.16
N LEU A 371 -22.93 19.89 -9.24
CA LEU A 371 -21.63 19.20 -9.24
C LEU A 371 -21.46 18.32 -10.50
N SER A 372 -22.55 17.74 -11.00
CA SER A 372 -22.57 17.03 -12.29
C SER A 372 -22.25 17.92 -13.49
N ASP A 373 -22.60 19.22 -13.46
CA ASP A 373 -22.18 20.16 -14.49
C ASP A 373 -20.67 20.42 -14.44
N VAL A 374 -20.09 20.51 -13.23
CA VAL A 374 -18.63 20.60 -13.06
C VAL A 374 -17.94 19.32 -13.54
N GLN A 375 -18.48 18.13 -13.22
CA GLN A 375 -17.97 16.86 -13.74
C GLN A 375 -17.96 16.88 -15.27
N LYS A 376 -19.10 17.17 -15.92
CA LYS A 376 -19.23 17.27 -17.40
C LYS A 376 -18.24 18.28 -17.99
N CYS A 377 -18.08 19.44 -17.35
CA CYS A 377 -17.12 20.46 -17.75
C CYS A 377 -15.66 19.94 -17.67
N ALA A 378 -15.30 19.21 -16.60
CA ALA A 378 -13.98 18.59 -16.47
C ALA A 378 -13.74 17.50 -17.53
N GLN A 379 -14.75 16.69 -17.88
CA GLN A 379 -14.62 15.71 -18.99
C GLN A 379 -14.41 16.41 -20.34
N HIS A 380 -15.07 17.55 -20.57
CA HIS A 380 -14.83 18.36 -21.76
C HIS A 380 -13.40 18.93 -21.81
N GLY A 381 -12.84 19.34 -20.67
CA GLY A 381 -11.44 19.80 -20.58
C GLY A 381 -10.41 18.77 -21.07
N PHE A 382 -10.74 17.48 -21.01
CA PHE A 382 -9.92 16.37 -21.50
C PHE A 382 -10.02 16.12 -23.02
N ASN A 383 -10.96 16.77 -23.72
CA ASN A 383 -11.41 16.54 -25.10
C ASN A 383 -12.07 15.17 -25.40
N ILE A 384 -13.41 15.14 -25.36
CA ILE A 384 -14.20 14.28 -26.26
C ILE A 384 -15.31 15.12 -26.88
N ALA A 385 -15.45 15.05 -28.21
CA ALA A 385 -16.51 15.71 -28.97
C ALA A 385 -17.87 15.04 -28.72
N VAL A 386 -18.50 15.37 -27.60
CA VAL A 386 -19.90 15.03 -27.30
C VAL A 386 -20.74 16.30 -27.40
N HIS A 387 -21.78 16.27 -28.23
CA HIS A 387 -22.84 17.29 -28.19
C HIS A 387 -23.57 17.18 -26.85
N LEU A 388 -23.12 17.95 -25.87
CA LEU A 388 -23.59 17.88 -24.48
C LEU A 388 -24.44 19.11 -24.15
N THR A 389 -25.70 18.87 -23.81
CA THR A 389 -26.53 19.83 -23.09
C THR A 389 -25.96 20.00 -21.68
N LEU A 390 -25.05 20.97 -21.51
CA LEU A 390 -24.56 21.41 -20.21
C LEU A 390 -25.67 22.20 -19.50
N GLY A 391 -25.88 21.96 -18.20
CA GLY A 391 -26.64 22.88 -17.34
C GLY A 391 -25.83 24.13 -17.00
N MET A 392 -24.50 24.00 -16.97
CA MET A 392 -23.56 25.13 -16.93
C MET A 392 -23.48 25.90 -18.26
N THR A 393 -23.29 27.22 -18.17
CA THR A 393 -22.96 28.03 -19.34
C THR A 393 -21.54 27.71 -19.85
N VAL A 394 -21.33 27.83 -21.17
CA VAL A 394 -19.99 27.65 -21.79
C VAL A 394 -18.95 28.62 -21.19
N ALA A 395 -19.36 29.86 -20.90
CA ALA A 395 -18.52 30.85 -20.24
C ALA A 395 -18.19 30.45 -18.79
N GLY A 396 -19.17 29.94 -18.03
CA GLY A 396 -18.97 29.42 -16.68
C GLY A 396 -18.01 28.23 -16.64
N CYS A 397 -18.15 27.28 -17.57
CA CYS A 397 -17.21 26.17 -17.71
C CYS A 397 -15.79 26.66 -18.06
N LYS A 398 -15.65 27.62 -18.99
CA LYS A 398 -14.34 28.20 -19.32
C LYS A 398 -13.71 28.96 -18.13
N SER A 399 -14.51 29.61 -17.29
CA SER A 399 -14.01 30.24 -16.04
C SER A 399 -13.51 29.18 -15.06
N LEU A 400 -14.32 28.16 -14.79
CA LEU A 400 -13.98 27.07 -13.88
C LEU A 400 -12.71 26.34 -14.33
N LEU A 401 -12.59 26.02 -15.62
CA LEU A 401 -11.39 25.40 -16.19
C LEU A 401 -10.14 26.28 -16.08
N LYS A 402 -10.30 27.61 -16.10
CA LYS A 402 -9.18 28.55 -15.91
C LYS A 402 -8.70 28.60 -14.46
N GLU A 403 -9.60 28.44 -13.48
CA GLU A 403 -9.26 28.41 -12.05
C GLU A 403 -8.51 27.14 -11.64
N ILE A 404 -8.56 26.09 -12.47
CA ILE A 404 -7.76 24.88 -12.26
C ILE A 404 -6.33 25.17 -12.69
N GLY A 405 -5.43 25.26 -11.71
CA GLY A 405 -3.99 25.23 -11.95
C GLY A 405 -3.30 26.58 -12.16
N ASP A 406 -4.03 27.59 -12.66
CA ASP A 406 -3.54 28.97 -12.72
C ASP A 406 -3.53 29.61 -11.32
N SER A 407 -2.35 29.61 -10.68
CA SER A 407 -2.14 30.25 -9.37
C SER A 407 -2.23 31.79 -9.41
N THR A 408 -2.39 32.40 -10.58
CA THR A 408 -2.63 33.84 -10.74
C THR A 408 -4.10 34.20 -10.95
N SER A 409 -4.97 33.21 -11.13
CA SER A 409 -6.41 33.40 -11.28
C SER A 409 -7.10 33.66 -9.93
N GLU A 410 -8.16 34.47 -9.95
CA GLU A 410 -9.05 34.65 -8.81
C GLU A 410 -9.92 33.40 -8.65
N LYS A 411 -9.60 32.57 -7.66
CA LYS A 411 -10.34 31.34 -7.35
C LYS A 411 -11.73 31.66 -6.79
N ARG A 412 -12.77 31.16 -7.46
CA ARG A 412 -14.17 31.39 -7.09
C ARG A 412 -14.95 30.09 -6.94
N TYR A 413 -14.86 29.19 -7.91
CA TYR A 413 -15.51 27.88 -7.89
C TYR A 413 -14.55 26.78 -7.42
N VAL A 414 -13.27 26.86 -7.81
CA VAL A 414 -12.27 25.82 -7.50
C VAL A 414 -11.38 26.27 -6.34
N GLU A 415 -11.52 25.59 -5.20
CA GLU A 415 -10.73 25.87 -4.00
C GLU A 415 -9.33 25.27 -4.13
N ASP A 416 -9.22 24.00 -4.56
CA ASP A 416 -7.94 23.36 -4.82
C ASP A 416 -8.00 22.27 -5.90
N PHE A 417 -6.86 22.05 -6.55
CA PHE A 417 -6.61 20.97 -7.51
C PHE A 417 -5.46 20.12 -6.98
N ILE A 418 -5.78 18.88 -6.59
CA ILE A 418 -4.85 18.00 -5.87
C ILE A 418 -4.63 16.74 -6.71
N VAL A 419 -3.40 16.56 -7.18
CA VAL A 419 -3.01 15.46 -8.07
C VAL A 419 -2.10 14.47 -7.34
N LEU A 420 -2.20 13.19 -7.69
CA LEU A 420 -1.44 12.09 -7.12
C LEU A 420 -1.16 11.07 -8.22
N VAL A 421 0.12 10.91 -8.58
CA VAL A 421 0.56 10.07 -9.71
C VAL A 421 1.50 8.97 -9.21
N ARG A 422 1.27 7.75 -9.71
CA ARG A 422 2.12 6.56 -9.51
C ARG A 422 2.57 6.00 -10.85
N GLY A 423 3.84 5.61 -10.94
CA GLY A 423 4.48 5.18 -12.19
C GLY A 423 4.73 6.36 -13.15
N GLY A 424 5.79 6.27 -13.95
CA GLY A 424 6.13 7.28 -14.96
C GLY A 424 6.44 8.69 -14.43
N ALA A 425 6.71 8.83 -13.14
CA ALA A 425 6.89 10.13 -12.48
C ALA A 425 8.28 10.74 -12.75
N SER A 426 8.46 11.35 -13.93
CA SER A 426 9.56 12.29 -14.16
C SER A 426 9.25 13.65 -13.50
N GLU A 427 10.28 14.47 -13.24
CA GLU A 427 10.09 15.85 -12.74
C GLU A 427 9.25 16.70 -13.71
N HIS A 428 9.39 16.47 -15.01
CA HIS A 428 8.62 17.16 -16.05
C HIS A 428 7.13 16.78 -16.01
N ILE A 429 6.83 15.49 -16.05
CA ILE A 429 5.45 14.98 -16.06
C ILE A 429 4.74 15.34 -14.76
N THR A 430 5.43 15.25 -13.62
CA THR A 430 4.85 15.69 -12.34
C THR A 430 4.63 17.20 -12.29
N ALA A 431 5.55 18.03 -12.80
CA ALA A 431 5.35 19.47 -12.86
C ALA A 431 4.16 19.89 -13.75
N LEU A 432 3.96 19.21 -14.89
CA LEU A 432 2.78 19.43 -15.76
C LEU A 432 1.49 18.91 -15.11
N ALA A 433 1.52 17.71 -14.52
CA ALA A 433 0.38 17.11 -13.84
C ALA A 433 -0.15 17.96 -12.67
N TYR A 434 0.73 18.68 -11.95
CA TYR A 434 0.30 19.61 -10.89
C TYR A 434 -0.17 20.98 -11.39
N ARG A 435 0.05 21.32 -12.67
CA ARG A 435 -0.24 22.64 -13.25
C ARG A 435 -1.54 22.72 -14.01
N ASP A 436 -1.95 21.68 -14.72
CA ASP A 436 -3.11 21.73 -15.61
C ASP A 436 -3.96 20.47 -15.47
N LEU A 437 -5.21 20.52 -15.96
CA LEU A 437 -5.97 19.29 -16.19
C LEU A 437 -5.21 18.37 -17.16
N PRO A 438 -5.31 17.04 -17.00
CA PRO A 438 -4.65 16.12 -17.92
C PRO A 438 -5.12 16.36 -19.35
N THR A 439 -4.18 16.49 -20.29
CA THR A 439 -4.46 16.59 -21.72
C THR A 439 -4.09 15.28 -22.40
N ALA A 440 -4.63 15.02 -23.60
CA ALA A 440 -4.28 13.83 -24.37
C ALA A 440 -2.75 13.68 -24.58
N ALA A 441 -2.04 14.79 -24.81
CA ALA A 441 -0.59 14.79 -24.95
C ALA A 441 0.14 14.46 -23.64
N LEU A 442 -0.26 15.06 -22.51
CA LEU A 442 0.31 14.74 -21.19
C LEU A 442 0.06 13.28 -20.79
N MET A 443 -1.12 12.74 -21.11
CA MET A 443 -1.44 11.34 -20.82
C MET A 443 -0.64 10.36 -21.68
N GLN A 444 -0.36 10.71 -22.95
CA GLN A 444 0.56 9.95 -23.81
C GLN A 444 1.98 9.95 -23.24
N GLU A 445 2.53 11.13 -22.92
CA GLU A 445 3.87 11.26 -22.35
C GLU A 445 4.00 10.54 -20.99
N TRP A 446 2.98 10.62 -20.15
CA TRP A 446 2.89 9.84 -18.92
C TRP A 446 2.86 8.34 -19.19
N GLY A 447 2.07 7.89 -20.17
CA GLY A 447 1.98 6.48 -20.55
C GLY A 447 3.32 5.91 -21.03
N ASP A 448 4.03 6.65 -21.87
CA ASP A 448 5.38 6.31 -22.32
C ASP A 448 6.36 6.23 -21.14
N ALA A 449 6.31 7.18 -20.19
CA ALA A 449 7.16 7.14 -19.00
C ALA A 449 6.81 5.99 -18.05
N VAL A 450 5.52 5.63 -17.92
CA VAL A 450 5.04 4.48 -17.13
C VAL A 450 5.58 3.17 -17.69
N GLN A 451 5.74 3.06 -19.01
CA GLN A 451 6.34 1.88 -19.65
C GLN A 451 7.77 1.61 -19.13
N TYR A 452 8.60 2.64 -18.99
CA TYR A 452 10.00 2.52 -18.54
C TYR A 452 10.16 2.54 -17.00
N ASN A 453 9.24 3.17 -16.27
CA ASN A 453 9.26 3.23 -14.81
C ASN A 453 7.89 2.88 -14.19
N PRO A 454 7.47 1.60 -14.28
CA PRO A 454 6.18 1.16 -13.75
C PRO A 454 6.23 0.96 -12.23
N GLU A 455 5.15 1.35 -11.55
CA GLU A 455 4.85 0.98 -10.16
C GLU A 455 3.91 -0.24 -10.11
N ILE A 456 3.87 -0.92 -8.97
CA ILE A 456 2.93 -2.03 -8.73
C ILE A 456 1.56 -1.46 -8.35
N ILE A 457 0.54 -1.68 -9.19
CA ILE A 457 -0.82 -1.21 -8.95
C ILE A 457 -1.60 -2.23 -8.12
N LYS A 458 -1.62 -3.47 -8.60
CA LYS A 458 -2.40 -4.58 -8.05
C LYS A 458 -1.49 -5.78 -7.85
N LEU A 459 -1.65 -6.51 -6.76
CA LEU A 459 -0.78 -7.64 -6.43
C LEU A 459 -1.48 -8.73 -5.63
N LYS A 460 -0.83 -9.88 -5.57
CA LYS A 460 -1.18 -11.05 -4.77
C LYS A 460 0.09 -11.57 -4.13
N VAL A 461 0.03 -11.80 -2.83
CA VAL A 461 1.19 -12.17 -2.01
C VAL A 461 1.02 -13.52 -1.33
N LEU A 462 2.16 -14.08 -0.92
CA LEU A 462 2.24 -15.15 0.07
C LEU A 462 3.09 -14.70 1.25
N HIS A 463 2.90 -15.36 2.40
CA HIS A 463 3.73 -15.19 3.60
C HIS A 463 5.17 -15.54 3.31
N LEU A 464 6.10 -14.90 4.01
CA LEU A 464 7.53 -15.12 3.85
C LEU A 464 8.03 -16.49 4.39
N PHE A 465 7.19 -17.23 5.11
CA PHE A 465 7.49 -18.52 5.77
C PHE A 465 6.66 -19.70 5.23
#